data_AF-B6FZP8-F1
#
_entry.id   AF-B6FZP8-F1
#
_cell.length_a   1.000
_cell.length_b   1.000
_cell.length_c   1.000
_cell.angle_alpha   90.00
_cell.angle_beta   90.00
_cell.angle_gamma   90.00
#
_symmetry.space_group_name_H-M   'P 1'
#
loop_
_entity.id
_entity.type
_entity.pdbx_description
1 polymer ?
#
loop_
_entity_poly.entity_id
_entity_poly.type
_entity_poly.pdbx_seq_one_letter_code
_entity_poly.pdbx_strand_id
1 'polypeptide(L)' 'MERERTLREITFSNLEHGEVTLYELNEIYEQLGFYFEVKRGQFKGMKKERVH' A
#
# COMPACT_ATOMS: atom_id res chain seq x y z
N MET A 1 22.84 -0.85 -1.96
CA MET A 1 21.74 -1.19 -2.88
C MET A 1 20.56 -1.55 -2.01
N GLU A 2 19.60 -0.64 -1.86
CA GLU A 2 18.31 -0.97 -1.25
C GLU A 2 17.66 -2.04 -2.15
N ARG A 3 17.30 -3.19 -1.57
CA ARG A 3 16.55 -4.21 -2.28
C ARG A 3 15.12 -3.72 -2.39
N GLU A 4 14.63 -3.49 -3.60
CA GLU A 4 13.18 -3.44 -3.86
C GLU A 4 12.59 -4.79 -3.45
N ARG A 5 11.73 -4.78 -2.42
CA ARG A 5 10.94 -5.95 -2.07
C ARG A 5 9.92 -6.18 -3.16
N THR A 6 9.61 -7.43 -3.44
CA THR A 6 8.51 -7.74 -4.36
C THR A 6 7.18 -7.58 -3.63
N LEU A 7 6.14 -7.17 -4.34
CA LEU A 7 4.76 -7.03 -3.83
C LEU A 7 4.25 -8.26 -3.05
N ARG A 8 4.74 -9.45 -3.39
CA ARG A 8 4.45 -10.73 -2.70
C ARG A 8 5.01 -10.83 -1.28
N GLU A 9 5.98 -9.99 -0.95
CA GLU A 9 6.65 -9.94 0.36
C GLU A 9 6.04 -8.89 1.29
N ILE A 10 5.20 -7.99 0.75
CA ILE A 10 4.48 -6.99 1.55
C ILE A 10 3.38 -7.68 2.34
N THR A 11 3.51 -7.67 3.67
CA THR A 11 2.49 -8.22 4.56
C THR A 11 1.51 -7.14 5.02
N PHE A 12 0.34 -7.57 5.52
CA PHE A 12 -0.61 -6.67 6.17
C PHE A 12 0.02 -5.88 7.35
N SER A 13 0.91 -6.52 8.11
CA SER A 13 1.62 -5.87 9.21
C SER A 13 2.52 -4.72 8.73
N ASN A 14 3.17 -4.86 7.57
CA ASN A 14 3.98 -3.78 7.02
C ASN A 14 3.11 -2.57 6.64
N LEU A 15 1.89 -2.81 6.13
CA LEU A 15 0.92 -1.75 5.82
C LEU A 15 0.39 -1.06 7.08
N GLU A 16 0.06 -1.81 8.14
CA GLU A 16 -0.43 -1.24 9.41
C GLU A 16 0.62 -0.38 10.13
N HIS A 17 1.89 -0.78 10.08
CA HIS A 17 2.98 -0.06 10.74
C HIS A 17 3.61 1.04 9.87
N GLY A 18 3.17 1.21 8.61
CA GLY A 18 3.74 2.18 7.69
C GLY A 18 5.17 1.83 7.24
N GLU A 19 5.55 0.55 7.31
CA GLU A 19 6.85 0.02 6.87
C GLU A 19 6.86 -0.31 5.38
N VAL A 20 6.29 0.61 4.60
CA VAL A 20 6.14 0.51 3.15
C VAL A 20 6.48 1.84 2.50
N THR A 21 7.09 1.76 1.34
CA THR A 21 7.44 2.91 0.52
C THR A 21 6.24 3.39 -0.30
N LEU A 22 6.29 4.65 -0.75
CA LEU A 22 5.30 5.17 -1.69
C LEU A 22 5.27 4.37 -3.01
N TYR A 23 6.42 3.82 -3.43
CA TYR A 23 6.51 3.00 -4.63
C TYR A 23 5.74 1.69 -4.47
N GLU A 24 5.93 0.98 -3.35
CA GLU A 24 5.19 -0.25 -3.02
C GLU A 24 3.67 0.00 -2.92
N LEU A 25 3.27 1.12 -2.32
CA LEU A 25 1.86 1.53 -2.28
C LEU A 25 1.30 1.81 -3.68
N ASN A 26 2.09 2.41 -4.56
CA ASN A 26 1.72 2.66 -5.96
C ASN A 26 1.59 1.35 -6.75
N GLU A 27 2.50 0.39 -6.56
CA GLU A 27 2.37 -0.92 -7.22
C GLU A 27 1.11 -1.67 -6.76
N ILE A 28 0.75 -1.60 -5.47
CA ILE A 28 -0.49 -2.18 -4.93
C ILE A 28 -1.71 -1.56 -5.63
N TYR A 29 -1.71 -0.24 -5.82
CA TYR A 29 -2.77 0.47 -6.52
C TYR A 29 -2.87 0.01 -7.98
N GLU A 30 -1.77 0.06 -8.73
CA GLU A 30 -1.75 -0.29 -10.16
C GLU A 30 -2.13 -1.76 -10.43
N GLN A 31 -1.68 -2.69 -9.59
CA GLN A 31 -1.93 -4.12 -9.82
C GLN A 31 -3.28 -4.61 -9.29
N LEU A 32 -3.74 -4.06 -8.16
CA LEU A 32 -4.89 -4.60 -7.43
C LEU A 32 -6.07 -3.62 -7.33
N GLY A 33 -5.85 -2.36 -7.69
CA GLY A 33 -6.82 -1.28 -7.58
C GLY A 33 -7.08 -0.88 -6.13
N PHE A 34 -6.18 -1.15 -5.18
CA PHE A 34 -6.37 -0.75 -3.79
C PHE A 34 -5.69 0.59 -3.50
N TYR A 35 -6.43 1.53 -2.90
CA TYR A 35 -5.88 2.78 -2.37
C TYR A 35 -6.03 2.85 -0.84
N PHE A 36 -5.10 3.58 -0.22
CA PHE A 36 -4.99 3.71 1.23
C PHE A 36 -5.49 5.09 1.65
N GLU A 37 -6.45 5.14 2.57
CA GLU A 37 -6.96 6.38 3.14
C GLU A 37 -6.10 6.79 4.34
N VAL A 38 -5.44 7.93 4.25
CA VAL A 38 -4.65 8.53 5.33
C VAL A 38 -5.32 9.81 5.80
N LYS A 39 -5.53 9.98 7.12
CA LYS A 39 -6.10 11.19 7.71
C LYS A 39 -5.26 11.63 8.90
N ARG A 40 -4.76 12.87 8.86
CA ARG A 40 -3.88 13.46 9.90
C ARG A 40 -2.64 12.59 10.19
N GLY A 41 -2.03 12.04 9.14
CA GLY A 41 -0.85 11.16 9.26
C GLY A 41 -1.13 9.76 9.79
N GLN A 42 -2.40 9.39 10.01
CA GLN A 42 -2.79 8.05 10.45
C GLN A 42 -3.48 7.30 9.30
N PHE A 43 -3.11 6.03 9.14
CA PHE A 43 -3.85 5.10 8.30
C PHE A 43 -5.28 4.94 8.83
N LYS A 44 -6.28 5.11 7.96
CA LYS A 44 -7.71 5.02 8.29
C LYS A 44 -8.39 3.82 7.65
N GLY A 45 -7.87 3.31 6.54
CA GLY A 45 -8.42 2.14 5.90
C GLY A 45 -7.93 1.96 4.47
N MET A 46 -8.27 0.81 3.89
CA MET A 46 -7.95 0.44 2.51
C MET A 46 -9.25 0.27 1.74
N LYS A 47 -9.33 0.82 0.54
CA LYS A 47 -10.49 0.71 -0.34
C LYS A 47 -10.08 0.20 -1.71
N LYS A 48 -10.93 -0.61 -2.34
CA LYS A 48 -10.76 -1.02 -3.73
C LYS A 48 -11.44 0.01 -4.63
N GLU A 49 -10.73 0.51 -5.62
CA GLU A 49 -11.30 1.28 -6.70
C GLU A 49 -12.34 0.43 -7.42
N ARG A 50 -13.57 0.94 -7.47
CA ARG A 50 -14.62 0.38 -8.33
C ARG A 50 -14.51 1.13 -9.66
N VAL A 51 -13.81 0.54 -10.62
CA VAL A 51 -13.92 0.96 -12.01
C VAL A 51 -15.33 0.59 -12.47
N HIS A 52 -16.14 1.60 -12.84
CA HIS A 52 -17.50 1.43 -13.35
C HIS A 52 -17.47 1.17 -14.86
#